data_AF-A0A2H9L7S3-F1
#
_entry.id   AF-A0A2H9L7S3-F1
#
_cell.length_a   1.000
_cell.length_b   1.000
_cell.length_c   1.000
_cell.angle_alpha   90.00
_cell.angle_beta   90.00
_cell.angle_gamma   90.00
#
_symmetry.space_group_name_H-M   'P 1'
#
loop_
_entity.id
_entity.type
_entity.pdbx_description
1 polymer ?
#
loop_
_entity_poly.entity_id
_entity_poly.type
_entity_poly.pdbx_seq_one_letter_code
_entity_poly.pdbx_strand_id
1 'polypeptide(L)' 'MRIIITNHANERMRLYNISKAQVFEAINTPDNVILGHSGRKIAQKRINSHILRIIIEERYGITKVITVYKAGSDRYEV' A
#
# COMPACT_ATOMS: atom_id res chain seq x y z
N MET A 1 -4.73 -5.89 14.59
CA MET A 1 -5.23 -5.47 13.27
C MET A 1 -5.19 -6.65 12.32
N ARG A 2 -6.28 -6.94 11.57
CA ARG A 2 -6.33 -8.04 10.61
C ARG A 2 -6.14 -7.49 9.19
N ILE A 3 -5.13 -7.96 8.47
CA ILE A 3 -4.86 -7.53 7.09
C ILE A 3 -5.32 -8.62 6.11
N ILE A 4 -6.10 -8.25 5.11
CA ILE A 4 -6.56 -9.14 4.03
C ILE A 4 -5.99 -8.63 2.71
N ILE A 5 -5.17 -9.45 2.05
CA ILE A 5 -4.61 -9.13 0.73
C ILE A 5 -5.54 -9.75 -0.33
N THR A 6 -6.09 -8.93 -1.22
CA THR A 6 -6.93 -9.42 -2.32
C THR A 6 -6.11 -10.16 -3.37
N ASN A 7 -6.76 -10.99 -4.19
CA ASN A 7 -6.09 -11.70 -5.29
C ASN A 7 -5.40 -10.72 -6.25
N HIS A 8 -6.08 -9.62 -6.60
CA HIS A 8 -5.51 -8.56 -7.41
C HIS A 8 -4.25 -7.97 -6.77
N ALA A 9 -4.29 -7.59 -5.48
CA ALA A 9 -3.10 -7.10 -4.80
C ALA A 9 -1.96 -8.12 -4.78
N ASN A 10 -2.25 -9.41 -4.55
CA ASN A 10 -1.25 -10.49 -4.60
C ASN A 10 -0.60 -10.63 -5.98
N GLU A 11 -1.37 -10.51 -7.07
CA GLU A 11 -0.83 -10.51 -8.44
C GLU A 11 0.11 -9.33 -8.68
N ARG A 12 -0.28 -8.13 -8.24
CA ARG A 12 0.55 -6.93 -8.35
C ARG A 12 1.81 -7.01 -7.51
N MET A 13 1.74 -7.62 -6.33
CA MET A 13 2.90 -7.91 -5.49
C MET A 13 3.92 -8.79 -6.24
N ARG A 14 3.45 -9.87 -6.88
CA ARG A 14 4.32 -10.73 -7.70
C ARG A 14 4.94 -9.98 -8.87
N LEU A 15 4.13 -9.21 -9.60
CA LEU A 15 4.60 -8.43 -10.76
C LEU A 15 5.70 -7.41 -10.40
N TYR A 16 5.56 -6.74 -9.25
CA TYR A 16 6.52 -5.71 -8.82
C TYR A 16 7.61 -6.21 -7.88
N ASN A 17 7.66 -7.52 -7.62
CA ASN A 17 8.54 -8.15 -6.65
C ASN A 17 8.45 -7.46 -5.27
N ILE A 18 7.22 -7.31 -4.76
CA ILE A 18 6.93 -6.72 -3.45
C ILE A 18 6.59 -7.86 -2.48
N SER A 19 7.32 -7.91 -1.36
CA SER A 19 7.09 -8.90 -0.31
C SER A 19 5.89 -8.50 0.59
N LYS A 20 5.31 -9.49 1.28
CA LYS A 20 4.30 -9.24 2.32
C LYS A 20 4.85 -8.36 3.44
N ALA A 21 6.13 -8.51 3.79
CA ALA A 21 6.78 -7.71 4.82
C ALA A 21 6.77 -6.22 4.45
N GLN A 22 7.14 -5.87 3.22
CA GLN A 22 7.08 -4.48 2.73
C GLN A 22 5.65 -3.92 2.75
N VAL A 23 4.65 -4.74 2.40
CA VAL A 23 3.24 -4.34 2.45
C VAL A 23 2.81 -4.03 3.89
N PHE A 24 3.13 -4.91 4.83
CA PHE A 24 2.77 -4.72 6.24
C PHE A 24 3.51 -3.55 6.86
N GLU A 25 4.79 -3.38 6.54
CA GLU A 25 5.58 -2.25 7.01
C GLU A 25 4.99 -0.91 6.53
N ALA A 26 4.63 -0.82 5.25
CA ALA A 26 4.02 0.38 4.68
C ALA A 26 2.60 0.66 5.22
N ILE A 27 1.85 -0.37 5.64
CA ILE A 27 0.54 -0.18 6.30
C ILE A 27 0.71 0.27 7.75
N ASN A 28 1.63 -0.34 8.50
CA ASN A 28 1.79 -0.09 9.95
C ASN A 28 2.60 1.18 10.24
N THR A 29 3.59 1.47 9.39
CA THR A 29 4.54 2.58 9.53
C THR A 29 4.71 3.29 8.19
N PRO A 30 3.64 3.88 7.63
CA PRO A 30 3.73 4.66 6.41
C PRO A 30 4.55 5.92 6.65
N ASP A 31 5.28 6.35 5.62
CA ASP A 31 5.92 7.67 5.61
C ASP A 31 4.86 8.76 5.40
N ASN A 32 3.84 8.46 4.58
CA ASN A 32 2.69 9.35 4.35
C ASN A 32 1.41 8.55 4.14
N VAL A 33 0.27 9.12 4.52
CA VAL A 33 -1.07 8.57 4.28
C VAL A 33 -1.93 9.60 3.57
N ILE A 34 -2.33 9.30 2.35
CA ILE A 34 -3.27 10.14 1.58
C ILE A 34 -4.69 9.60 1.78
N LEU A 35 -5.62 10.48 2.13
CA LEU A 35 -7.05 10.18 2.12
C LEU A 35 -7.56 10.19 0.68
N GLY A 36 -7.99 9.03 0.19
CA GLY A 36 -8.63 8.90 -1.10
C GLY A 36 -10.15 9.11 -1.04
N HIS A 37 -10.81 8.93 -2.18
CA HIS A 37 -12.27 9.00 -2.26
C HIS A 37 -12.95 7.74 -1.68
N SER A 38 -14.18 7.92 -1.19
CA SER A 38 -15.05 6.84 -0.69
C SER A 38 -14.45 6.00 0.45
N GLY A 39 -13.68 6.64 1.34
CA GLY A 39 -13.12 5.99 2.54
C GLY A 39 -11.89 5.11 2.30
N ARG A 40 -11.32 5.14 1.08
CA ARG A 40 -10.03 4.50 0.81
C ARG A 40 -8.88 5.37 1.30
N LYS A 41 -7.83 4.74 1.80
CA LYS A 41 -6.57 5.39 2.16
C LYS A 41 -5.46 4.88 1.25
N ILE A 42 -4.45 5.70 1.05
CA ILE A 42 -3.23 5.32 0.33
C ILE A 42 -2.08 5.46 1.31
N ALA A 43 -1.60 4.33 1.82
CA ALA A 43 -0.39 4.28 2.60
C ALA A 43 0.82 4.30 1.65
N GLN A 44 1.76 5.20 1.90
CA GLN A 44 2.95 5.38 1.09
C GLN A 44 4.20 5.11 1.91
N LYS A 45 5.14 4.39 1.32
CA LYS A 45 6.45 4.12 1.91
C LYS A 45 7.54 4.20 0.86
N ARG A 46 8.63 4.90 1.14
CA ARG A 46 9.80 4.98 0.29
C ARG A 46 10.54 3.64 0.35
N ILE A 47 10.79 3.07 -0.82
CA ILE A 47 11.56 1.83 -1.00
C ILE A 47 12.63 2.06 -2.06
N ASN A 48 13.88 2.19 -1.62
CA ASN A 48 15.01 2.60 -2.48
C ASN A 48 14.67 3.91 -3.23
N SER A 49 14.74 3.90 -4.56
CA SER A 49 14.42 5.04 -5.44
C SER A 49 12.93 5.19 -5.79
N HIS A 50 12.06 4.33 -5.25
CA HIS A 50 10.64 4.28 -5.59
C HIS A 50 9.77 4.54 -4.36
N ILE A 51 8.49 4.80 -4.60
CA ILE A 51 7.46 4.92 -3.58
C ILE A 51 6.52 3.73 -3.72
N LEU A 52 6.44 2.89 -2.70
CA LEU A 52 5.42 1.87 -2.59
C LEU A 52 4.11 2.52 -2.17
N ARG A 53 3.08 2.39 -3.02
CA ARG A 53 1.73 2.86 -2.73
C ARG A 53 0.82 1.68 -2.50
N ILE A 54 0.11 1.71 -1.37
CA ILE A 54 -0.81 0.65 -0.96
C ILE A 54 -2.18 1.27 -0.76
N ILE A 55 -3.12 0.89 -1.61
CA ILE A 55 -4.50 1.35 -1.49
C ILE A 55 -5.22 0.37 -0.57
N ILE A 56 -5.72 0.91 0.54
CA ILE A 56 -6.41 0.14 1.58
C ILE A 56 -7.83 0.67 1.81
N GLU A 57 -8.70 -0.23 2.22
CA GLU A 57 -9.99 0.08 2.83
C GLU A 57 -10.02 -0.47 4.25
N GLU A 58 -10.37 0.37 5.21
CA GLU A 58 -10.46 -0.01 6.62
C GLU A 58 -11.92 -0.05 7.06
N ARG A 59 -12.38 -1.22 7.51
CA ARG A 59 -13.72 -1.38 8.10
C ARG A 59 -13.68 -2.39 9.23
N TYR A 60 -14.31 -2.05 10.36
CA TYR A 60 -14.48 -2.97 11.51
C TYR A 60 -13.16 -3.63 11.98
N GLY A 61 -12.05 -2.87 12.01
CA GLY A 61 -10.73 -3.38 12.42
C GLY A 61 -10.02 -4.29 11.40
N ILE A 62 -10.56 -4.40 10.19
CA ILE A 62 -9.99 -5.13 9.05
C ILE A 62 -9.43 -4.11 8.05
N THR A 63 -8.18 -4.30 7.68
CA THR A 63 -7.50 -3.54 6.62
C THR A 63 -7.44 -4.40 5.37
N LYS A 64 -8.24 -4.06 4.36
CA LYS A 64 -8.28 -4.77 3.07
C LYS A 64 -7.34 -4.08 2.08
N VAL A 65 -6.32 -4.80 1.62
CA VAL A 65 -5.39 -4.31 0.59
C VAL A 65 -6.02 -4.51 -0.78
N ILE A 66 -6.41 -3.41 -1.40
CA ILE A 66 -7.08 -3.39 -2.71
C ILE A 66 -6.06 -3.60 -3.82
N THR A 67 -4.96 -2.84 -3.82
CA THR A 67 -3.88 -2.96 -4.81
C THR A 67 -2.57 -2.40 -4.27
N VAL A 68 -1.46 -2.78 -4.91
CA VAL A 68 -0.11 -2.27 -4.64
C VAL A 68 0.58 -1.91 -5.95
N TYR A 69 1.41 -0.87 -5.93
CA TYR A 69 2.27 -0.52 -7.06
C TYR A 69 3.44 0.36 -6.63
N LYS A 70 4.51 0.34 -7.44
CA LYS A 70 5.62 1.29 -7.33
C LYS A 70 5.29 2.53 -8.13
N ALA A 71 5.51 3.69 -7.54
CA ALA A 71 5.51 4.98 -8.23
C ALA A 71 6.92 5.55 -8.26
N GLY A 72 7.23 6.34 -9.30
CA GLY A 72 8.46 7.12 -9.34
C GLY A 72 8.47 8.17 -8.23
N SER A 73 9.63 8.37 -7.62
CA SER A 73 9.84 9.37 -6.55
C SER A 73 9.82 10.81 -7.07
N ASP A 74 9.87 10.99 -8.38
CA ASP A 74 9.73 12.25 -9.11
C ASP A 74 8.28 12.77 -9.17
N ARG A 75 7.29 11.88 -9.00
CA ARG A 75 5.86 12.22 -9.17
C ARG A 75 5.09 12.41 -7.86
N TYR A 76 5.64 12.00 -6.73
CA TYR A 76 4.95 12.06 -5.44
C TYR A 76 5.92 12.40 -4.32
N GLU A 77 5.58 13.38 -3.49
CA GLU A 77 6.33 13.69 -2.28
C GLU A 77 5.94 12.70 -1.16
N VAL A 78 6.95 12.13 -0.51
CA VAL A 78 6.87 11.37 0.75
C VAL A 78 7.94 11.91 1.66
#